data_AF-A0A1H6YTW5-F1
#
_entry.id   AF-A0A1H6YTW5-F1
#
_cell.length_a   1.000
_cell.length_b   1.000
_cell.length_c   1.000
_cell.angle_alpha   90.00
_cell.angle_beta   90.00
_cell.angle_gamma   90.00
#
_symmetry.space_group_name_H-M   'P 1'
#
loop_
_entity.id
_entity.type
_entity.pdbx_description
1 polymer ?
#
loop_
_entity_poly.entity_id
_entity_poly.type
_entity_poly.pdbx_seq_one_letter_code
_entity_poly.pdbx_strand_id
1 'polypeptide(L)'
;MQRSPSPVSASPLRQRQGGVALLVVVLLTGMILIVMVSISASMSMGARQGGVDERAAYQALNAAESGVNTFEVRVKERLKTVGLPNRCPNQSQLLTWLDPLKTYPYDGGIKLSFDNLIGASCGWKFDVVSVGEQNGGTKKVLQGFELKSGALDFDFRPRAALTSLPPINANGSADVTGTANTGKVTEVAGLTASLTPTFDLPVRDASGLRVGDYFKIGSTTYRVNTVTDNATGNDALNVTALNVPSPTSINVDLNSDLILSLNAVGAQYNTGSDPMTIKASNAGDFVPGETVTVGSDKAKVTAIDKVNQTVTLDWVSGFSGTLSEGTTIFRDIAAMRSAESIDPKHNKLESYDMSPSTGATKVADCPTATTCKGANDKVLEEGMKEGQSFFTKMILGLTDAELDEAVPLSSSLTPMNDEVRRIPAANFDEVIKNGNSSGILIVDGDINTNINGNTTFNGFIYFRGNQGGKFNGNLTVNGAIAVRGGPIEGLTSDDTATNITGSLDLNYDAVQLRKQMLNSFGVPSIKAQKNTWRQQ
;
A
#
# COMPACT_ATOMS: atom_id res chain seq x y z
N MET A 1 69.02 104.96 -10.99
CA MET A 1 67.56 104.71 -11.06
C MET A 1 67.39 103.26 -10.63
N GLN A 2 66.82 102.87 -9.49
CA GLN A 2 65.53 103.20 -8.89
C GLN A 2 65.63 102.95 -7.36
N ARG A 3 64.79 103.65 -6.59
CA ARG A 3 64.88 103.84 -5.14
C ARG A 3 64.62 102.58 -4.29
N SER A 4 65.42 102.44 -3.23
CA SER A 4 65.14 101.68 -2.02
C SER A 4 64.04 102.34 -1.18
N PRO A 5 63.13 101.60 -0.51
CA PRO A 5 62.38 102.08 0.63
C PRO A 5 62.84 101.45 1.95
N SER A 6 62.95 102.32 2.95
CA SER A 6 63.32 102.11 4.35
C SER A 6 62.40 101.14 5.12
N PRO A 7 62.89 100.50 6.20
CA PRO A 7 62.07 99.63 7.04
C PRO A 7 61.22 100.42 8.04
N VAL A 8 59.93 100.07 8.11
CA VAL A 8 58.97 100.56 9.10
C VAL A 8 58.98 99.63 10.32
N SER A 9 59.23 100.22 11.48
CA SER A 9 59.11 99.62 12.82
C SER A 9 57.68 99.14 13.09
N ALA A 10 57.53 97.87 13.49
CA ALA A 10 56.26 97.27 13.88
C ALA A 10 56.27 96.84 15.37
N SER A 11 55.43 97.55 16.12
CA SER A 11 54.80 97.30 17.43
C SER A 11 54.98 95.92 18.12
N PRO A 12 55.29 95.87 19.44
CA PRO A 12 55.47 94.64 20.22
C PRO A 12 54.17 93.99 20.77
N LEU A 13 53.00 94.24 20.16
CA LEU A 13 51.72 93.64 20.63
C LEU A 13 51.34 92.30 19.96
N ARG A 14 52.11 91.82 18.97
CA ARG A 14 51.77 90.61 18.19
C ARG A 14 52.23 89.27 18.78
N GLN A 15 53.04 89.25 19.84
CA GLN A 15 53.64 88.02 20.38
C GLN A 15 52.78 87.25 21.41
N ARG A 16 51.67 87.82 21.91
CA ARG A 16 50.75 87.10 22.84
C ARG A 16 49.60 86.36 22.16
N GLN A 17 49.31 86.61 20.88
CA GLN A 17 48.23 85.93 20.14
C GLN A 17 48.68 84.65 19.41
N GLY A 18 49.99 84.48 19.13
CA GLY A 18 50.52 83.29 18.45
C GLY A 18 50.51 82.01 19.30
N GLY A 19 50.73 82.12 20.62
CA GLY A 19 50.74 80.97 21.53
C GLY A 19 49.35 80.37 21.78
N VAL A 20 48.32 81.22 21.87
CA VAL A 20 46.92 80.77 22.04
C VAL A 20 46.38 80.17 20.75
N ALA A 21 46.70 80.74 19.59
CA ALA A 21 46.30 80.19 18.30
C ALA A 21 46.90 78.80 18.05
N LEU A 22 48.16 78.57 18.39
CA LEU A 22 48.80 77.25 18.27
C LEU A 22 48.13 76.21 19.19
N LEU A 23 47.80 76.60 20.43
CA LEU A 23 47.17 75.72 21.41
C LEU A 23 45.74 75.34 20.98
N VAL A 24 44.98 76.29 20.42
CA VAL A 24 43.66 76.04 19.84
C VAL A 24 43.75 75.13 18.62
N VAL A 25 44.71 75.35 17.72
CA VAL A 25 44.90 74.50 16.53
C VAL A 25 45.28 73.07 16.94
N VAL A 26 46.19 72.89 17.90
CA VAL A 26 46.58 71.55 18.38
C VAL A 26 45.41 70.84 19.07
N LEU A 27 44.64 71.54 19.90
CA LEU A 27 43.44 70.98 20.54
C LEU A 27 42.34 70.62 19.54
N LEU A 28 42.07 71.50 18.56
CA LEU A 28 41.09 71.27 17.52
C LEU A 28 41.51 70.09 16.63
N THR A 29 42.78 70.02 16.26
CA THR A 29 43.32 68.91 15.46
C THR A 29 43.29 67.60 16.24
N GLY A 30 43.60 67.64 17.55
CA GLY A 30 43.48 66.49 18.44
C GLY A 30 42.03 65.99 18.60
N MET A 31 41.06 66.90 18.75
CA MET A 31 39.64 66.54 18.77
C MET A 31 39.18 65.95 17.44
N ILE A 32 39.57 66.54 16.31
CA ILE A 32 39.20 66.03 14.98
C ILE A 32 39.79 64.62 14.76
N LEU A 33 41.04 64.38 15.19
CA LEU A 33 41.67 63.06 15.13
C LEU A 33 40.94 62.03 16.01
N ILE A 34 40.57 62.39 17.24
CA ILE A 34 39.80 61.51 18.12
C ILE A 34 38.44 61.17 17.51
N VAL A 35 37.73 62.17 16.96
CA VAL A 35 36.43 61.96 16.29
C VAL A 35 36.59 61.05 15.07
N MET A 36 37.62 61.24 14.23
CA MET A 36 37.88 60.36 13.09
C MET A 36 38.21 58.92 13.50
N VAL A 37 38.99 58.73 14.56
CA VAL A 37 39.32 57.39 15.08
C VAL A 37 38.06 56.71 15.64
N SER A 38 37.21 57.44 16.36
CA SER A 38 35.93 56.92 16.87
C SER A 38 34.95 56.53 15.75
N ILE A 39 34.85 57.33 14.69
CA ILE A 39 34.01 57.01 13.51
C ILE A 39 34.57 55.78 12.78
N SER A 40 35.89 55.70 12.60
CA SER A 40 36.54 54.56 11.93
C SER A 40 36.38 53.26 12.73
N ALA A 41 36.51 53.32 14.06
CA ALA A 41 36.32 52.17 14.94
C ALA A 41 34.87 51.69 14.98
N SER A 42 33.90 52.61 15.00
CA SER A 42 32.47 52.26 14.96
C SER A 42 32.05 51.66 13.61
N MET A 43 32.55 52.20 12.49
CA MET A 43 32.32 51.61 11.16
C MET A 43 32.98 50.24 11.01
N SER A 44 34.20 50.04 11.53
CA SER A 44 34.87 48.74 11.50
C SER A 44 34.19 47.69 12.39
N MET A 45 33.61 48.08 13.54
CA MET A 45 32.83 47.18 14.37
C MET A 45 31.50 46.82 13.70
N GLY A 46 30.81 47.79 13.10
CA GLY A 46 29.57 47.55 12.36
C GLY A 46 29.77 46.59 11.17
N ALA A 47 30.85 46.74 10.41
CA ALA A 47 31.18 45.85 9.31
C ALA A 47 31.52 44.42 9.77
N ARG A 48 32.16 44.26 10.93
CA ARG A 48 32.46 42.95 11.52
C ARG A 48 31.24 42.27 12.11
N GLN A 49 30.33 43.03 12.74
CA GLN A 49 29.06 42.50 13.24
C GLN A 49 28.17 42.05 12.07
N GLY A 50 28.03 42.85 11.01
CA GLY A 50 27.27 42.46 9.83
C GLY A 50 27.75 41.13 9.20
N GLY A 51 29.07 40.94 9.07
CA GLY A 51 29.62 39.69 8.52
C GLY A 51 29.46 38.46 9.43
N VAL A 52 29.45 38.64 10.75
CA VAL A 52 29.21 37.55 11.71
C VAL A 52 27.73 37.16 11.73
N ASP A 53 26.83 38.15 11.70
CA ASP A 53 25.38 37.95 11.68
C ASP A 53 24.92 37.29 10.37
N GLU A 54 25.47 37.72 9.23
CA GLU A 54 25.21 37.10 7.94
C GLU A 54 25.68 35.64 7.91
N ARG A 55 26.91 35.37 8.39
CA ARG A 55 27.43 34.00 8.44
C ARG A 55 26.59 33.11 9.36
N ALA A 56 26.18 33.62 10.51
CA ALA A 56 25.28 32.91 11.43
C ALA A 56 23.92 32.61 10.76
N ALA A 57 23.35 33.60 10.05
CA ALA A 57 22.10 33.43 9.32
C ALA A 57 22.20 32.40 8.18
N TYR A 58 23.30 32.37 7.42
CA TYR A 58 23.54 31.36 6.38
C TYR A 58 23.71 29.95 6.96
N GLN A 59 24.44 29.82 8.07
CA GLN A 59 24.60 28.55 8.76
C GLN A 59 23.27 28.03 9.31
N ALA A 60 22.45 28.92 9.88
CA ALA A 60 21.11 28.60 10.34
C ALA A 60 20.19 28.17 9.18
N LEU A 61 20.28 28.81 8.02
CA LEU A 61 19.51 28.41 6.83
C LEU A 61 19.91 27.02 6.34
N ASN A 62 21.22 26.77 6.18
CA ASN A 62 21.71 25.46 5.75
C ASN A 62 21.29 24.34 6.72
N ALA A 63 21.27 24.63 8.03
CA ALA A 63 20.77 23.70 9.04
C ALA A 63 19.27 23.42 8.87
N ALA A 64 18.46 24.46 8.68
CA ALA A 64 17.03 24.31 8.43
C ALA A 64 16.72 23.53 7.13
N GLU A 65 17.44 23.83 6.05
CA GLU A 65 17.30 23.09 4.78
C GLU A 65 17.70 21.62 4.91
N SER A 66 18.77 21.33 5.66
CA SER A 66 19.20 19.95 5.93
C SER A 66 18.12 19.15 6.65
N GLY A 67 17.42 19.78 7.60
CA GLY A 67 16.29 19.19 8.32
C GLY A 67 15.16 18.75 7.39
N VAL A 68 14.77 19.59 6.43
CA VAL A 68 13.73 19.30 5.46
C VAL A 68 14.19 18.30 4.39
N ASN A 69 15.37 18.50 3.81
CA ASN A 69 15.86 17.70 2.68
C ASN A 69 16.10 16.23 3.05
N THR A 70 16.43 15.95 4.31
CA THR A 70 16.63 14.58 4.80
C THR A 70 15.36 13.95 5.34
N PHE A 71 14.27 14.71 5.53
CA PHE A 71 13.04 14.23 6.15
C PHE A 71 12.44 13.04 5.40
N GLU A 72 12.35 13.12 4.07
CA GLU A 72 11.81 12.04 3.24
C GLU A 72 12.58 10.73 3.43
N VAL A 73 13.91 10.80 3.45
CA VAL A 73 14.78 9.63 3.65
C VAL A 73 14.58 9.05 5.05
N ARG A 74 14.52 9.91 6.08
CA ARG A 74 14.31 9.47 7.47
C ARG A 74 12.96 8.81 7.68
N VAL A 75 11.91 9.33 7.04
CA VAL A 75 10.58 8.71 7.05
C VAL A 75 10.62 7.35 6.36
N LYS A 76 11.27 7.23 5.19
CA LYS A 76 11.44 5.95 4.48
C LYS A 76 12.20 4.92 5.34
N GLU A 77 13.28 5.32 6.01
CA GLU A 77 14.01 4.42 6.92
C GLU A 77 13.18 4.03 8.15
N ARG A 78 12.39 4.97 8.70
CA ARG A 78 11.47 4.66 9.79
C ARG A 78 10.40 3.67 9.33
N LEU A 79 9.84 3.83 8.14
CA LEU A 79 8.83 2.91 7.60
C LEU A 79 9.36 1.48 7.43
N LYS A 80 10.67 1.29 7.22
CA LYS A 80 11.30 -0.04 7.19
C LYS A 80 11.37 -0.72 8.57
N THR A 81 11.36 0.05 9.66
CA THR A 81 11.59 -0.46 11.03
C THR A 81 10.36 -0.36 11.93
N VAL A 82 9.51 0.64 11.69
CA VAL A 82 8.28 0.97 12.43
C VAL A 82 7.24 1.40 11.40
N GLY A 83 6.39 0.47 10.99
CA GLY A 83 5.27 0.73 10.07
C GLY A 83 4.28 1.78 10.61
N LEU A 84 3.34 2.21 9.78
CA LEU A 84 2.25 3.07 10.24
C LEU A 84 1.36 2.32 11.24
N PRO A 85 0.74 3.01 12.22
CA PRO A 85 -0.02 2.35 13.28
C PRO A 85 -1.30 1.64 12.78
N ASN A 86 -1.89 2.06 11.65
CA ASN A 86 -2.96 1.35 10.92
C ASN A 86 -3.03 1.89 9.46
N ARG A 87 -3.99 1.39 8.66
CA ARG A 87 -4.21 1.79 7.24
C ARG A 87 -4.39 3.29 7.04
N CYS A 88 -5.15 3.89 7.94
CA CYS A 88 -5.76 5.19 7.81
C CYS A 88 -5.62 5.86 9.18
N PRO A 89 -4.38 6.19 9.61
CA PRO A 89 -4.13 6.64 10.96
C PRO A 89 -4.89 7.91 11.18
N ASN A 90 -5.66 8.00 12.27
CA ASN A 90 -6.25 9.27 12.64
C ASN A 90 -5.14 10.27 12.98
N GLN A 91 -5.50 11.55 13.06
CA GLN A 91 -4.53 12.62 13.27
C GLN A 91 -3.65 12.39 14.50
N SER A 92 -4.23 11.90 15.61
CA SER A 92 -3.48 11.62 16.84
C SER A 92 -2.46 10.50 16.64
N GLN A 93 -2.88 9.40 16.02
CA GLN A 93 -2.02 8.24 15.74
C GLN A 93 -0.85 8.63 14.83
N LEU A 94 -1.11 9.41 13.77
CA LEU A 94 -0.06 9.87 12.88
C LEU A 94 0.92 10.80 13.59
N LEU A 95 0.44 11.74 14.40
CA LEU A 95 1.31 12.65 15.16
C LEU A 95 2.21 11.88 16.14
N THR A 96 1.69 10.88 16.84
CA THR A 96 2.47 9.98 17.69
C THR A 96 3.53 9.22 16.89
N TRP A 97 3.18 8.74 15.69
CA TRP A 97 4.12 8.02 14.83
C TRP A 97 5.25 8.94 14.29
N LEU A 98 4.91 10.18 13.95
CA LEU A 98 5.84 11.21 13.46
C LEU A 98 6.72 11.78 14.58
N ASP A 99 6.31 11.70 15.85
CA ASP A 99 6.97 12.38 16.97
C ASP A 99 8.49 12.10 17.06
N PRO A 100 8.99 10.85 16.91
CA PRO A 100 10.43 10.59 16.96
C PRO A 100 11.21 11.18 15.79
N LEU A 101 10.54 11.56 14.69
CA LEU A 101 11.18 12.22 13.55
C LEU A 101 11.45 13.71 13.79
N LYS A 102 10.89 14.30 14.86
CA LYS A 102 11.15 15.69 15.26
C LYS A 102 12.60 15.92 15.67
N THR A 103 13.24 14.90 16.24
CA THR A 103 14.63 14.97 16.67
C THR A 103 15.55 14.77 15.47
N TYR A 104 16.41 15.74 15.15
CA TYR A 104 17.41 15.58 14.09
C TYR A 104 18.62 14.79 14.63
N PRO A 105 19.16 13.79 13.91
CA PRO A 105 20.21 12.90 14.41
C PRO A 105 21.58 13.57 14.56
N TYR A 106 21.79 14.77 14.01
CA TYR A 106 23.04 15.52 14.15
C TYR A 106 22.85 16.74 15.05
N ASP A 107 23.83 16.96 15.92
CA ASP A 107 23.86 18.04 16.90
C ASP A 107 24.16 19.37 16.19
N GLY A 108 23.10 20.01 15.67
CA GLY A 108 23.21 21.16 14.76
C GLY A 108 22.20 22.28 15.04
N GLY A 109 21.51 22.25 16.18
CA GLY A 109 20.48 23.24 16.52
C GLY A 109 19.24 23.17 15.61
N ILE A 110 18.95 22.01 15.03
CA ILE A 110 17.79 21.79 14.15
C ILE A 110 16.61 21.31 14.97
N LYS A 111 15.49 22.03 14.90
CA LYS A 111 14.21 21.64 15.49
C LYS A 111 13.20 21.41 14.39
N LEU A 112 12.56 20.24 14.37
CA LEU A 112 11.50 19.92 13.43
C LEU A 112 10.14 19.95 14.11
N SER A 113 9.15 20.47 13.41
CA SER A 113 7.74 20.47 13.81
C SER A 113 6.85 20.18 12.60
N PHE A 114 5.61 19.78 12.86
CA PHE A 114 4.65 19.39 11.84
C PHE A 114 3.42 20.29 11.95
N ASP A 115 3.16 21.04 10.89
CA ASP A 115 2.05 21.98 10.80
C ASP A 115 1.08 21.54 9.70
N ASN A 116 -0.14 22.11 9.70
CA ASN A 116 -1.14 21.93 8.64
C ASN A 116 -1.42 20.45 8.29
N LEU A 117 -1.54 19.58 9.31
CA LEU A 117 -1.93 18.18 9.11
C LEU A 117 -3.38 18.13 8.60
N ILE A 118 -3.53 17.82 7.31
CA ILE A 118 -4.81 17.65 6.64
C ILE A 118 -4.88 16.22 6.13
N GLY A 119 -5.80 15.44 6.70
CA GLY A 119 -6.06 14.06 6.30
C GLY A 119 -7.25 13.94 5.36
N ALA A 120 -7.16 13.03 4.40
CA ALA A 120 -8.30 12.51 3.65
C ALA A 120 -8.23 10.99 3.68
N SER A 121 -9.26 10.35 4.24
CA SER A 121 -9.44 8.89 4.45
C SER A 121 -8.17 8.08 4.73
N CYS A 122 -7.24 7.89 3.79
CA CYS A 122 -5.98 7.15 4.00
C CYS A 122 -4.72 7.83 3.39
N GLY A 123 -4.71 9.16 3.31
CA GLY A 123 -3.57 9.97 2.90
C GLY A 123 -3.50 11.27 3.71
N TRP A 124 -2.28 11.73 3.98
CA TRP A 124 -2.00 12.87 4.83
C TRP A 124 -1.13 13.88 4.11
N LYS A 125 -1.55 15.14 4.13
CA LYS A 125 -0.74 16.28 3.70
C LYS A 125 -0.37 17.07 4.93
N PHE A 126 0.90 17.44 5.05
CA PHE A 126 1.38 18.24 6.16
C PHE A 126 2.62 19.04 5.79
N ASP A 127 2.83 20.14 6.48
CA ASP A 127 4.07 20.91 6.36
C ASP A 127 5.07 20.41 7.39
N VAL A 128 6.30 20.13 6.94
CA VAL A 128 7.44 20.00 7.84
C VAL A 128 8.09 21.35 7.97
N VAL A 129 8.20 21.79 9.21
CA VAL A 129 8.83 23.04 9.58
C VAL A 129 10.16 22.72 10.25
N SER A 130 11.25 23.13 9.61
CA SER A 130 12.59 23.04 10.17
C SER A 130 13.10 24.41 10.59
N VAL A 131 13.49 24.53 11.85
CA VAL A 131 14.12 25.71 12.42
C VAL A 131 15.58 25.36 12.67
N GLY A 132 16.49 26.08 12.01
CA GLY A 132 17.93 26.00 12.28
C GLY A 132 18.38 27.15 13.16
N GLU A 133 19.12 26.84 14.23
CA GLU A 133 19.71 27.80 15.15
C GLU A 133 21.23 27.64 15.18
N GLN A 134 21.98 28.70 14.82
CA GLN A 134 23.43 28.71 14.80
C GLN A 134 23.98 30.07 15.25
N ASN A 135 24.80 30.08 16.30
CA ASN A 135 25.50 31.28 16.81
C ASN A 135 24.60 32.52 17.00
N GLY A 136 23.35 32.32 17.46
CA GLY A 136 22.36 33.39 17.66
C GLY A 136 21.52 33.74 16.42
N GLY A 137 21.86 33.22 15.24
CA GLY A 137 21.03 33.30 14.04
C GLY A 137 19.96 32.21 14.01
N THR A 138 18.74 32.56 13.62
CA THR A 138 17.62 31.62 13.46
C THR A 138 17.02 31.75 12.06
N LYS A 139 16.82 30.63 11.38
CA LYS A 139 16.11 30.56 10.09
C LYS A 139 15.11 29.43 10.08
N LYS A 140 14.01 29.64 9.36
CA LYS A 140 12.92 28.68 9.27
C LYS A 140 12.67 28.31 7.81
N VAL A 141 12.57 27.02 7.54
CA VAL A 141 12.24 26.47 6.23
C VAL A 141 11.01 25.58 6.38
N LEU A 142 10.08 25.70 5.44
CA LEU A 142 8.86 24.91 5.40
C LEU A 142 8.75 24.21 4.05
N GLN A 143 8.29 22.97 4.07
CA GLN A 143 8.05 22.15 2.88
C GLN A 143 6.85 21.26 3.13
N GLY A 144 5.91 21.26 2.18
CA GLY A 144 4.77 20.38 2.21
C GLY A 144 5.18 18.96 1.82
N PHE A 145 4.65 17.96 2.53
CA PHE A 145 4.80 16.55 2.25
C PHE A 145 3.43 15.89 2.10
N GLU A 146 3.39 14.85 1.29
CA GLU A 146 2.25 13.97 1.15
C GLU A 146 2.67 12.55 1.53
N LEU A 147 2.07 12.03 2.59
CA LEU A 147 2.18 10.64 3.03
C LEU A 147 0.93 9.89 2.54
N LYS A 148 1.11 8.92 1.65
CA LYS A 148 0.05 8.02 1.21
C LYS A 148 0.20 6.69 1.95
N SER A 149 -0.91 6.15 2.47
CA SER A 149 -0.88 4.75 2.89
C SER A 149 -0.55 3.89 1.67
N GLY A 150 0.27 2.86 1.86
CA GLY A 150 0.71 1.95 0.80
C GLY A 150 -0.41 0.99 0.41
N ALA A 151 -1.64 1.46 0.25
CA ALA A 151 -2.74 0.62 -0.19
C ALA A 151 -2.43 0.15 -1.61
N LEU A 152 -2.10 -1.13 -1.73
CA LEU A 152 -2.02 -1.81 -3.00
C LEU A 152 -3.45 -2.14 -3.41
N ASP A 153 -3.85 -1.64 -4.58
CA ASP A 153 -5.14 -2.02 -5.16
C ASP A 153 -4.97 -3.40 -5.77
N PHE A 154 -5.03 -4.41 -4.91
CA PHE A 154 -5.09 -5.78 -5.39
C PHE A 154 -6.50 -6.07 -5.88
N ASP A 155 -6.54 -6.50 -7.13
CA ASP A 155 -7.67 -7.23 -7.66
C ASP A 155 -7.62 -8.67 -7.11
N PHE A 156 -8.79 -9.25 -6.80
CA PHE A 156 -8.85 -10.64 -6.34
C PHE A 156 -8.77 -11.58 -7.55
N ARG A 157 -7.57 -12.00 -7.90
CA ARG A 157 -7.32 -12.82 -9.10
C ARG A 157 -6.81 -14.25 -8.90
N PRO A 158 -6.58 -14.78 -7.68
CA PRO A 158 -6.34 -16.21 -7.54
C PRO A 158 -7.48 -17.02 -8.18
N ARG A 159 -7.13 -17.84 -9.19
CA ARG A 159 -8.06 -18.74 -9.89
C ARG A 159 -8.03 -20.17 -9.32
N ALA A 160 -7.17 -20.39 -8.33
CA ALA A 160 -7.12 -21.61 -7.57
C ALA A 160 -6.52 -21.35 -6.18
N ALA A 161 -6.71 -22.31 -5.27
CA ALA A 161 -6.00 -22.32 -4.01
C ALA A 161 -4.48 -22.41 -4.26
N LEU A 162 -4.06 -23.34 -5.12
CA LEU A 162 -2.69 -23.42 -5.64
C LEU A 162 -2.69 -23.14 -7.14
N THR A 163 -2.08 -22.02 -7.54
CA THR A 163 -1.85 -21.68 -8.95
C THR A 163 -0.37 -21.82 -9.29
N SER A 164 -0.04 -22.48 -10.39
CA SER A 164 1.36 -22.72 -10.79
C SER A 164 1.53 -22.48 -12.30
N LEU A 165 2.61 -21.85 -12.74
CA LEU A 165 3.00 -21.99 -14.14
C LEU A 165 3.67 -23.34 -14.41
N PRO A 166 4.63 -23.81 -13.59
CA PRO A 166 5.16 -25.17 -13.72
C PRO A 166 4.08 -26.25 -13.50
N PRO A 167 4.34 -27.49 -13.93
CA PRO A 167 3.53 -28.65 -13.58
C PRO A 167 3.48 -28.82 -12.05
N ILE A 168 2.35 -29.31 -11.54
CA ILE A 168 2.17 -29.58 -10.11
C ILE A 168 2.36 -31.07 -9.86
N ASN A 169 3.29 -31.41 -8.98
CA ASN A 169 3.51 -32.76 -8.50
C ASN A 169 2.97 -32.88 -7.07
N ALA A 170 1.83 -33.55 -6.93
CA ALA A 170 1.08 -33.68 -5.70
C ALA A 170 1.12 -35.09 -5.10
N ASN A 171 2.29 -35.73 -5.16
CA ASN A 171 2.52 -37.08 -4.63
C ASN A 171 2.63 -37.17 -3.08
N GLY A 172 2.50 -36.04 -2.37
CA GLY A 172 2.59 -35.94 -0.91
C GLY A 172 1.32 -36.31 -0.13
N SER A 173 1.20 -35.79 1.09
CA SER A 173 0.00 -35.94 1.92
C SER A 173 -0.84 -34.66 1.96
N ALA A 174 -0.65 -33.75 1.01
CA ALA A 174 -1.33 -32.46 0.97
C ALA A 174 -2.86 -32.59 0.89
N ASP A 175 -3.56 -31.65 1.52
CA ASP A 175 -5.00 -31.44 1.44
C ASP A 175 -5.24 -30.01 0.95
N VAL A 176 -5.88 -29.85 -0.21
CA VAL A 176 -6.19 -28.56 -0.84
C VAL A 176 -7.69 -28.44 -1.01
N THR A 177 -8.31 -27.67 -0.12
CA THR A 177 -9.77 -27.58 -0.01
C THR A 177 -10.24 -26.14 0.07
N GLY A 178 -11.49 -25.83 -0.29
CA GLY A 178 -11.97 -24.46 -0.09
C GLY A 178 -13.34 -24.07 -0.60
N THR A 179 -13.60 -22.76 -0.52
CA THR A 179 -14.79 -22.07 -1.02
C THR A 179 -14.41 -20.89 -1.93
N ALA A 180 -14.97 -20.87 -3.15
CA ALA A 180 -14.47 -20.08 -4.27
C ALA A 180 -15.02 -18.66 -4.45
N ASN A 181 -16.33 -18.45 -4.35
CA ASN A 181 -16.96 -17.21 -4.84
C ASN A 181 -17.77 -16.46 -3.79
N THR A 182 -18.20 -17.15 -2.74
CA THR A 182 -18.99 -16.57 -1.66
C THR A 182 -18.47 -17.03 -0.32
N GLY A 183 -18.73 -16.24 0.71
CA GLY A 183 -18.21 -16.51 2.05
C GLY A 183 -18.78 -15.54 3.05
N LYS A 184 -18.76 -15.93 4.31
CA LYS A 184 -19.09 -15.04 5.42
C LYS A 184 -18.03 -13.95 5.50
N VAL A 185 -18.44 -12.70 5.38
CA VAL A 185 -17.53 -11.54 5.52
C VAL A 185 -17.62 -10.93 6.92
N THR A 186 -18.83 -10.88 7.48
CA THR A 186 -19.13 -10.29 8.79
C THR A 186 -20.52 -10.72 9.29
N GLU A 187 -20.98 -10.14 10.38
CA GLU A 187 -22.29 -10.39 10.99
C GLU A 187 -23.01 -9.08 11.30
N VAL A 188 -24.34 -9.13 11.33
CA VAL A 188 -25.20 -8.01 11.77
C VAL A 188 -24.99 -7.75 13.26
N ALA A 189 -24.70 -6.50 13.62
CA ALA A 189 -24.40 -6.12 15.00
C ALA A 189 -25.59 -5.52 15.78
N GLY A 190 -26.71 -5.20 15.11
CA GLY A 190 -27.98 -4.90 15.79
C GLY A 190 -28.95 -4.06 14.97
N LEU A 191 -30.10 -4.64 14.59
CA LEU A 191 -31.15 -3.90 13.89
C LEU A 191 -32.52 -4.37 14.34
N THR A 192 -33.35 -3.43 14.82
CA THR A 192 -34.74 -3.66 15.23
C THR A 192 -35.62 -2.52 14.73
N ALA A 193 -35.85 -2.46 13.42
CA ALA A 193 -36.78 -1.50 12.82
C ALA A 193 -37.40 -2.06 11.54
N SER A 194 -38.56 -1.51 11.14
CA SER A 194 -39.09 -1.70 9.80
C SER A 194 -38.30 -0.80 8.85
N LEU A 195 -37.59 -1.41 7.90
CA LEU A 195 -36.59 -0.72 7.09
C LEU A 195 -37.18 -0.31 5.73
N THR A 196 -36.79 0.87 5.26
CA THR A 196 -36.99 1.23 3.85
C THR A 196 -36.01 0.44 2.97
N PRO A 197 -36.17 0.40 1.64
CA PRO A 197 -35.25 -0.32 0.76
C PRO A 197 -33.80 0.14 0.88
N THR A 198 -33.53 1.37 1.37
CA THR A 198 -32.18 1.85 1.66
C THR A 198 -32.07 2.24 3.14
N PHE A 199 -31.07 1.72 3.84
CA PHE A 199 -30.93 1.93 5.29
C PHE A 199 -29.48 1.71 5.73
N ASP A 200 -29.17 2.15 6.95
CA ASP A 200 -27.87 1.88 7.58
C ASP A 200 -27.94 0.56 8.37
N LEU A 201 -27.10 -0.39 7.96
CA LEU A 201 -26.94 -1.70 8.57
C LEU A 201 -25.68 -1.69 9.45
N PRO A 202 -25.81 -1.78 10.77
CA PRO A 202 -24.65 -1.95 11.64
C PRO A 202 -24.12 -3.38 11.55
N VAL A 203 -22.81 -3.49 11.37
CA VAL A 203 -22.07 -4.75 11.24
C VAL A 203 -20.89 -4.79 12.19
N ARG A 204 -20.44 -5.97 12.57
CA ARG A 204 -19.34 -6.11 13.54
C ARG A 204 -18.00 -5.62 13.00
N ASP A 205 -17.78 -5.78 11.70
CA ASP A 205 -16.53 -5.48 11.01
C ASP A 205 -16.80 -5.37 9.50
N ALA A 206 -16.47 -4.25 8.89
CA ALA A 206 -16.65 -3.95 7.47
C ALA A 206 -15.35 -4.02 6.66
N SER A 207 -14.23 -4.43 7.25
CA SER A 207 -12.90 -4.42 6.62
C SER A 207 -12.79 -5.28 5.35
N GLY A 208 -13.66 -6.27 5.19
CA GLY A 208 -13.76 -7.11 3.98
C GLY A 208 -14.69 -6.56 2.88
N LEU A 209 -15.29 -5.39 3.05
CA LEU A 209 -16.30 -4.82 2.16
C LEU A 209 -15.83 -3.54 1.47
N ARG A 210 -16.28 -3.34 0.23
CA ARG A 210 -16.09 -2.13 -0.59
C ARG A 210 -17.45 -1.58 -1.01
N VAL A 211 -17.48 -0.29 -1.35
CA VAL A 211 -18.63 0.31 -2.04
C VAL A 211 -18.86 -0.40 -3.37
N GLY A 212 -20.12 -0.73 -3.67
CA GLY A 212 -20.51 -1.49 -4.84
C GLY A 212 -20.51 -3.00 -4.65
N ASP A 213 -20.08 -3.52 -3.49
CA ASP A 213 -20.20 -4.94 -3.19
C ASP A 213 -21.65 -5.37 -3.00
N TYR A 214 -21.88 -6.66 -3.23
CA TYR A 214 -23.17 -7.30 -3.05
C TYR A 214 -23.05 -8.44 -2.03
N PHE A 215 -23.95 -8.47 -1.06
CA PHE A 215 -23.99 -9.54 -0.06
C PHE A 215 -25.42 -10.03 0.16
N LYS A 216 -25.57 -11.20 0.77
CA LYS A 216 -26.85 -11.78 1.15
C LYS A 216 -26.99 -11.88 2.66
N ILE A 217 -28.20 -11.60 3.14
CA ILE A 217 -28.67 -11.99 4.48
C ILE A 217 -29.94 -12.82 4.26
N GLY A 218 -29.90 -14.09 4.67
CA GLY A 218 -30.93 -15.04 4.27
C GLY A 218 -31.04 -15.14 2.75
N SER A 219 -32.23 -14.89 2.21
CA SER A 219 -32.51 -14.89 0.76
C SER A 219 -32.39 -13.52 0.09
N THR A 220 -32.29 -12.43 0.86
CA THR A 220 -32.30 -11.07 0.31
C THR A 220 -30.90 -10.63 -0.06
N THR A 221 -30.76 -10.02 -1.24
CA THR A 221 -29.49 -9.46 -1.72
C THR A 221 -29.46 -7.96 -1.47
N TYR A 222 -28.33 -7.45 -1.00
CA TYR A 222 -28.10 -6.05 -0.68
C TYR A 222 -26.88 -5.55 -1.43
N ARG A 223 -26.94 -4.30 -1.90
CA ARG A 223 -25.79 -3.56 -2.45
C ARG A 223 -25.25 -2.61 -1.39
N VAL A 224 -23.93 -2.55 -1.24
CA VAL A 224 -23.23 -1.57 -0.38
C VAL A 224 -23.12 -0.24 -1.12
N ASN A 225 -23.73 0.82 -0.59
CA ASN A 225 -23.62 2.18 -1.12
C ASN A 225 -22.47 2.94 -0.45
N THR A 226 -22.31 2.80 0.87
CA THR A 226 -21.19 3.40 1.63
C THR A 226 -20.74 2.47 2.75
N VAL A 227 -19.45 2.57 3.11
CA VAL A 227 -18.85 1.86 4.26
C VAL A 227 -18.32 2.91 5.23
N THR A 228 -18.73 2.81 6.49
CA THR A 228 -18.28 3.67 7.59
C THR A 228 -17.58 2.81 8.63
N ASP A 229 -16.25 2.98 8.75
CA ASP A 229 -15.39 2.34 9.75
C ASP A 229 -15.46 3.13 11.06
N ASN A 230 -15.92 2.46 12.12
CA ASN A 230 -16.07 3.04 13.45
C ASN A 230 -14.99 2.47 14.38
N ALA A 231 -13.88 3.20 14.52
CA ALA A 231 -12.71 2.80 15.31
C ALA A 231 -12.99 2.40 16.78
N THR A 232 -14.14 2.77 17.35
CA THR A 232 -14.52 2.48 18.75
C THR A 232 -15.82 1.70 18.89
N GLY A 233 -16.34 1.08 17.82
CA GLY A 233 -17.63 0.38 17.85
C GLY A 233 -17.89 -0.51 16.64
N ASN A 234 -19.16 -0.82 16.41
CA ASN A 234 -19.59 -1.55 15.23
C ASN A 234 -19.53 -0.63 14.01
N ASP A 235 -19.09 -1.17 12.88
CA ASP A 235 -19.13 -0.47 11.60
C ASP A 235 -20.56 -0.31 11.09
N ALA A 236 -20.75 0.63 10.16
CA ALA A 236 -22.05 0.86 9.54
C ALA A 236 -21.94 0.81 8.01
N LEU A 237 -22.88 0.12 7.38
CA LEU A 237 -23.01 0.04 5.93
C LEU A 237 -24.29 0.75 5.52
N ASN A 238 -24.22 1.75 4.64
CA ASN A 238 -25.43 2.18 3.95
C ASN A 238 -25.70 1.19 2.81
N VAL A 239 -26.86 0.54 2.82
CA VAL A 239 -27.16 -0.55 1.90
C VAL A 239 -28.51 -0.36 1.22
N THR A 240 -28.64 -0.90 0.01
CA THR A 240 -29.92 -0.98 -0.70
C THR A 240 -30.30 -2.44 -0.92
N ALA A 241 -31.49 -2.83 -0.45
CA ALA A 241 -32.07 -4.15 -0.70
C ALA A 241 -32.59 -4.24 -2.15
N LEU A 242 -32.28 -5.35 -2.82
CA LEU A 242 -32.61 -5.58 -4.21
C LEU A 242 -33.74 -6.60 -4.35
N ASN A 243 -34.58 -6.43 -5.37
CA ASN A 243 -35.67 -7.34 -5.74
C ASN A 243 -36.66 -7.66 -4.59
N VAL A 244 -36.81 -6.75 -3.62
CA VAL A 244 -37.79 -6.89 -2.54
C VAL A 244 -39.16 -6.36 -3.00
N PRO A 245 -40.27 -7.11 -2.80
CA PRO A 245 -41.61 -6.61 -3.09
C PRO A 245 -41.91 -5.36 -2.25
N SER A 246 -42.28 -4.25 -2.89
CA SER A 246 -42.78 -3.08 -2.14
C SER A 246 -44.20 -3.37 -1.61
N PRO A 247 -44.55 -3.07 -0.34
CA PRO A 247 -43.77 -2.49 0.74
C PRO A 247 -43.55 -3.52 1.87
N THR A 248 -42.81 -4.61 1.64
CA THR A 248 -42.53 -5.57 2.73
C THR A 248 -41.51 -4.98 3.70
N SER A 249 -41.82 -5.04 5.00
CA SER A 249 -40.85 -4.81 6.07
C SER A 249 -39.70 -5.81 5.91
N ILE A 250 -38.48 -5.30 5.73
CA ILE A 250 -37.28 -6.13 5.73
C ILE A 250 -36.91 -6.43 7.18
N ASN A 251 -36.96 -7.69 7.57
CA ASN A 251 -36.49 -8.14 8.88
C ASN A 251 -35.06 -8.68 8.74
N VAL A 252 -34.16 -8.14 9.55
CA VAL A 252 -32.76 -8.57 9.63
C VAL A 252 -32.49 -8.94 11.08
N ASP A 253 -32.25 -10.22 11.34
CA ASP A 253 -32.00 -10.71 12.70
C ASP A 253 -30.58 -10.35 13.17
N LEU A 254 -30.45 -10.08 14.46
CA LEU A 254 -29.15 -9.90 15.11
C LEU A 254 -28.26 -11.13 14.90
N ASN A 255 -26.97 -10.92 14.66
CA ASN A 255 -25.98 -11.97 14.38
C ASN A 255 -26.26 -12.78 13.10
N SER A 256 -27.12 -12.29 12.20
CA SER A 256 -27.22 -12.91 10.88
C SER A 256 -25.90 -12.76 10.14
N ASP A 257 -25.47 -13.84 9.49
CA ASP A 257 -24.27 -13.85 8.65
C ASP A 257 -24.50 -13.00 7.40
N LEU A 258 -23.53 -12.15 7.08
CA LEU A 258 -23.44 -11.49 5.78
C LEU A 258 -22.58 -12.36 4.87
N ILE A 259 -23.23 -12.95 3.86
CA ILE A 259 -22.55 -13.76 2.86
C ILE A 259 -22.22 -12.88 1.65
N LEU A 260 -20.95 -12.49 1.53
CA LEU A 260 -20.45 -11.70 0.41
C LEU A 260 -20.49 -12.53 -0.88
N SER A 261 -20.97 -11.93 -1.96
CA SER A 261 -20.69 -12.39 -3.33
C SER A 261 -19.51 -11.61 -3.85
N LEU A 262 -18.37 -12.27 -4.09
CA LEU A 262 -17.16 -11.57 -4.54
C LEU A 262 -17.38 -10.79 -5.82
N ASN A 263 -18.17 -11.38 -6.72
CA ASN A 263 -18.53 -10.80 -7.99
C ASN A 263 -20.04 -10.93 -8.22
N ALA A 264 -20.67 -9.83 -8.63
CA ALA A 264 -22.08 -9.79 -8.98
C ALA A 264 -22.35 -8.82 -10.13
N VAL A 265 -23.49 -9.01 -10.80
CA VAL A 265 -23.95 -8.12 -11.86
C VAL A 265 -24.36 -6.78 -11.25
N GLY A 266 -23.72 -5.70 -11.70
CA GLY A 266 -23.87 -4.35 -11.14
C GLY A 266 -25.05 -3.54 -11.68
N ALA A 267 -25.87 -4.11 -12.57
CA ALA A 267 -27.03 -3.47 -13.16
C ALA A 267 -28.06 -4.50 -13.68
N GLN A 268 -29.30 -4.07 -13.92
CA GLN A 268 -30.31 -4.90 -14.54
C GLN A 268 -30.23 -4.86 -16.08
N TYR A 269 -30.37 -6.02 -16.71
CA TYR A 269 -30.39 -6.21 -18.16
C TYR A 269 -31.62 -7.03 -18.57
N ASN A 270 -32.54 -6.41 -19.30
CA ASN A 270 -33.79 -7.05 -19.74
C ASN A 270 -33.64 -7.81 -21.08
N THR A 271 -32.58 -7.52 -21.82
CA THR A 271 -32.21 -8.15 -23.09
C THR A 271 -30.68 -8.12 -23.18
N GLY A 272 -30.08 -9.06 -23.89
CA GLY A 272 -28.64 -9.06 -24.13
C GLY A 272 -28.28 -9.47 -25.55
N SER A 273 -27.05 -9.15 -25.92
CA SER A 273 -26.39 -9.58 -27.16
C SER A 273 -25.42 -10.72 -26.84
N ASP A 274 -24.79 -11.28 -27.87
CA ASP A 274 -23.66 -12.20 -27.70
C ASP A 274 -22.56 -11.81 -28.69
N PRO A 275 -21.40 -11.29 -28.24
CA PRO A 275 -21.01 -11.06 -26.84
C PRO A 275 -21.81 -9.92 -26.16
N MET A 276 -21.80 -9.89 -24.83
CA MET A 276 -22.48 -8.89 -23.99
C MET A 276 -21.50 -8.22 -23.03
N THR A 277 -21.52 -6.89 -22.97
CA THR A 277 -20.82 -6.14 -21.92
C THR A 277 -21.75 -5.87 -20.75
N ILE A 278 -21.39 -6.35 -19.56
CA ILE A 278 -22.14 -6.13 -18.32
C ILE A 278 -21.31 -5.34 -17.31
N LYS A 279 -21.99 -4.63 -16.41
CA LYS A 279 -21.37 -4.06 -15.21
C LYS A 279 -21.16 -5.18 -14.20
N ALA A 280 -19.98 -5.25 -13.61
CA ALA A 280 -19.64 -6.17 -12.54
C ALA A 280 -19.26 -5.37 -11.28
N SER A 281 -19.52 -5.93 -10.10
CA SER A 281 -19.15 -5.28 -8.84
C SER A 281 -17.64 -5.07 -8.69
N ASN A 282 -16.84 -6.04 -9.17
CA ASN A 282 -15.38 -6.01 -9.12
C ASN A 282 -14.80 -6.52 -10.45
N ALA A 283 -14.95 -5.72 -11.52
CA ALA A 283 -14.46 -6.11 -12.85
C ALA A 283 -12.96 -6.44 -12.90
N GLY A 284 -12.18 -5.86 -11.97
CA GLY A 284 -10.76 -6.13 -11.82
C GLY A 284 -10.43 -7.58 -11.44
N ASP A 285 -11.34 -8.31 -10.79
CA ASP A 285 -11.13 -9.69 -10.35
C ASP A 285 -11.04 -10.68 -11.51
N PHE A 286 -11.55 -10.31 -12.69
CA PHE A 286 -11.62 -11.19 -13.84
C PHE A 286 -10.30 -11.24 -14.62
N VAL A 287 -10.15 -12.30 -15.43
CA VAL A 287 -9.04 -12.47 -16.37
C VAL A 287 -9.60 -12.83 -17.75
N PRO A 288 -9.22 -12.14 -18.84
CA PRO A 288 -9.62 -12.53 -20.18
C PRO A 288 -9.24 -13.99 -20.47
N GLY A 289 -10.15 -14.72 -21.08
CA GLY A 289 -10.02 -16.15 -21.35
C GLY A 289 -10.67 -17.05 -20.30
N GLU A 290 -10.91 -16.58 -19.08
CA GLU A 290 -11.51 -17.41 -18.04
C GLU A 290 -13.01 -17.68 -18.30
N THR A 291 -13.50 -18.81 -17.79
CA THR A 291 -14.92 -19.15 -17.83
C THR A 291 -15.60 -18.71 -16.54
N VAL A 292 -16.78 -18.14 -16.67
CA VAL A 292 -17.65 -17.71 -15.57
C VAL A 292 -19.05 -18.31 -15.74
N THR A 293 -19.77 -18.44 -14.63
CA THR A 293 -21.19 -18.80 -14.61
C THR A 293 -21.99 -17.65 -14.03
N VAL A 294 -22.99 -17.16 -14.76
CA VAL A 294 -23.86 -16.06 -14.32
C VAL A 294 -25.30 -16.57 -14.35
N GLY A 295 -25.92 -16.69 -13.18
CA GLY A 295 -27.18 -17.42 -13.07
C GLY A 295 -27.00 -18.89 -13.46
N SER A 296 -27.72 -19.35 -14.49
CA SER A 296 -27.60 -20.70 -15.06
C SER A 296 -26.60 -20.80 -16.22
N ASP A 297 -26.19 -19.67 -16.78
CA ASP A 297 -25.53 -19.62 -18.08
C ASP A 297 -24.02 -19.50 -17.91
N LYS A 298 -23.26 -20.09 -18.83
CA LYS A 298 -21.78 -20.03 -18.86
C LYS A 298 -21.32 -19.06 -19.94
N ALA A 299 -20.28 -18.30 -19.63
CA ALA A 299 -19.65 -17.40 -20.58
C ALA A 299 -18.13 -17.39 -20.42
N LYS A 300 -17.43 -17.00 -21.49
CA LYS A 300 -16.00 -16.69 -21.48
C LYS A 300 -15.80 -15.19 -21.35
N VAL A 301 -14.90 -14.77 -20.46
CA VAL A 301 -14.50 -13.37 -20.37
C VAL A 301 -13.62 -13.02 -21.56
N THR A 302 -13.99 -12.00 -22.34
CA THR A 302 -13.24 -11.57 -23.53
C THR A 302 -12.55 -10.23 -23.36
N ALA A 303 -13.13 -9.32 -22.56
CA ALA A 303 -12.54 -8.02 -22.26
C ALA A 303 -12.98 -7.53 -20.87
N ILE A 304 -12.14 -6.67 -20.28
CA ILE A 304 -12.36 -6.08 -18.96
C ILE A 304 -12.04 -4.60 -19.03
N ASP A 305 -12.92 -3.78 -18.49
CA ASP A 305 -12.68 -2.36 -18.22
C ASP A 305 -12.86 -2.11 -16.72
N LYS A 306 -11.73 -1.99 -16.02
CA LYS A 306 -11.69 -1.73 -14.58
C LYS A 306 -12.22 -0.35 -14.21
N VAL A 307 -12.06 0.64 -15.10
CA VAL A 307 -12.44 2.02 -14.81
C VAL A 307 -13.95 2.14 -14.81
N ASN A 308 -14.59 1.56 -15.82
CA ASN A 308 -16.05 1.57 -15.94
C ASN A 308 -16.72 0.39 -15.21
N GLN A 309 -15.94 -0.48 -14.57
CA GLN A 309 -16.39 -1.69 -13.89
C GLN A 309 -17.24 -2.58 -14.80
N THR A 310 -16.75 -2.83 -16.03
CA THR A 310 -17.44 -3.67 -17.00
C THR A 310 -16.62 -4.88 -17.43
N VAL A 311 -17.32 -5.96 -17.75
CA VAL A 311 -16.77 -7.22 -18.26
C VAL A 311 -17.55 -7.60 -19.50
N THR A 312 -16.85 -7.96 -20.57
CA THR A 312 -17.46 -8.48 -21.80
C THR A 312 -17.44 -10.00 -21.77
N LEU A 313 -18.61 -10.59 -21.95
CA LEU A 313 -18.90 -12.01 -21.83
C LEU A 313 -19.34 -12.56 -23.19
N ASP A 314 -18.72 -13.65 -23.61
CA ASP A 314 -19.07 -14.44 -24.79
C ASP A 314 -19.77 -15.72 -24.32
N TRP A 315 -21.07 -15.84 -24.57
CA TRP A 315 -21.93 -16.86 -23.95
C TRP A 315 -21.84 -18.18 -24.69
N VAL A 316 -21.54 -19.26 -23.97
CA VAL A 316 -21.25 -20.58 -24.59
C VAL A 316 -22.43 -21.12 -25.41
N SER A 317 -23.66 -20.84 -24.99
CA SER A 317 -24.90 -21.29 -25.63
C SER A 317 -25.79 -20.14 -26.10
N GLY A 318 -25.23 -18.94 -26.24
CA GLY A 318 -26.00 -17.70 -26.40
C GLY A 318 -26.67 -17.25 -25.11
N PHE A 319 -26.96 -15.95 -25.03
CA PHE A 319 -27.68 -15.37 -23.91
C PHE A 319 -29.20 -15.46 -24.11
N SER A 320 -29.92 -16.10 -23.19
CA SER A 320 -31.33 -16.45 -23.40
C SER A 320 -32.34 -15.74 -22.49
N GLY A 321 -31.91 -14.79 -21.65
CA GLY A 321 -32.76 -14.32 -20.56
C GLY A 321 -32.63 -12.85 -20.16
N THR A 322 -32.92 -12.61 -18.88
CA THR A 322 -32.75 -11.34 -18.18
C THR A 322 -31.71 -11.52 -17.08
N LEU A 323 -30.79 -10.56 -16.92
CA LEU A 323 -29.86 -10.52 -15.77
C LEU A 323 -30.35 -9.47 -14.79
N SER A 324 -30.74 -9.88 -13.59
CA SER A 324 -31.07 -8.96 -12.51
C SER A 324 -29.80 -8.42 -11.85
N GLU A 325 -29.87 -7.18 -11.35
CA GLU A 325 -28.81 -6.64 -10.50
C GLU A 325 -28.63 -7.52 -9.25
N GLY A 326 -27.39 -7.72 -8.82
CA GLY A 326 -27.03 -8.56 -7.67
C GLY A 326 -26.94 -10.05 -7.98
N THR A 327 -27.16 -10.48 -9.23
CA THR A 327 -26.92 -11.88 -9.63
C THR A 327 -25.44 -12.20 -9.45
N THR A 328 -25.11 -13.21 -8.65
CA THR A 328 -23.73 -13.63 -8.42
C THR A 328 -23.08 -14.12 -9.73
N ILE A 329 -21.85 -13.68 -9.97
CA ILE A 329 -21.01 -14.17 -11.06
C ILE A 329 -20.01 -15.14 -10.44
N PHE A 330 -20.18 -16.43 -10.71
CA PHE A 330 -19.28 -17.48 -10.23
C PHE A 330 -18.11 -17.62 -11.19
N ARG A 331 -16.91 -17.32 -10.70
CA ARG A 331 -15.67 -17.62 -11.40
C ARG A 331 -15.36 -19.10 -11.31
N ASP A 332 -14.76 -19.64 -12.36
CA ASP A 332 -14.27 -21.00 -12.36
C ASP A 332 -12.97 -21.09 -11.55
N ILE A 333 -13.09 -21.35 -10.25
CA ILE A 333 -11.97 -21.52 -9.32
C ILE A 333 -11.87 -23.01 -8.96
N ALA A 334 -10.63 -23.50 -8.86
CA ALA A 334 -10.32 -24.90 -8.52
C ALA A 334 -9.37 -24.99 -7.32
N ALA A 335 -9.18 -26.17 -6.76
CA ALA A 335 -8.17 -26.47 -5.74
C ALA A 335 -6.77 -26.21 -6.30
N MET A 336 -6.48 -26.75 -7.49
CA MET A 336 -5.18 -26.60 -8.15
C MET A 336 -5.36 -26.18 -9.61
N ARG A 337 -4.54 -25.24 -10.09
CA ARG A 337 -4.41 -24.89 -11.52
C ARG A 337 -2.95 -24.81 -11.93
N SER A 338 -2.62 -25.40 -13.08
CA SER A 338 -1.31 -25.33 -13.70
C SER A 338 -1.41 -24.93 -15.16
N ALA A 339 -0.41 -24.20 -15.68
CA ALA A 339 -0.25 -24.04 -17.12
C ALA A 339 0.08 -25.39 -17.81
N GLU A 340 0.59 -26.36 -17.05
CA GLU A 340 0.97 -27.69 -17.53
C GLU A 340 0.19 -28.78 -16.78
N SER A 341 0.78 -29.96 -16.59
CA SER A 341 0.14 -31.10 -15.96
C SER A 341 -0.02 -30.95 -14.44
N ILE A 342 -0.97 -31.71 -13.88
CA ILE A 342 -1.13 -31.92 -12.46
C ILE A 342 -1.09 -33.44 -12.23
N ASP A 343 -0.17 -33.90 -11.40
CA ASP A 343 0.00 -35.31 -11.00
C ASP A 343 -0.42 -35.48 -9.53
N PRO A 344 -1.71 -35.71 -9.24
CA PRO A 344 -2.21 -35.92 -7.89
C PRO A 344 -1.91 -37.33 -7.39
N LYS A 345 -1.76 -37.47 -6.08
CA LYS A 345 -1.61 -38.78 -5.47
C LYS A 345 -2.89 -39.61 -5.63
N HIS A 346 -2.78 -40.76 -6.30
CA HIS A 346 -3.90 -41.63 -6.68
C HIS A 346 -4.85 -42.04 -5.53
N ASN A 347 -4.37 -42.15 -4.28
CA ASN A 347 -5.18 -42.53 -3.12
C ASN A 347 -5.65 -41.33 -2.27
N LYS A 348 -5.48 -40.10 -2.77
CA LYS A 348 -5.88 -38.85 -2.10
C LYS A 348 -6.63 -37.90 -3.05
N LEU A 349 -7.34 -38.42 -4.05
CA LEU A 349 -8.07 -37.59 -5.02
C LEU A 349 -9.16 -36.72 -4.37
N GLU A 350 -9.77 -37.19 -3.28
CA GLU A 350 -10.77 -36.44 -2.50
C GLU A 350 -10.18 -35.29 -1.68
N SER A 351 -8.85 -35.27 -1.49
CA SER A 351 -8.12 -34.20 -0.81
C SER A 351 -7.99 -32.92 -1.65
N TYR A 352 -8.47 -32.93 -2.90
CA TYR A 352 -8.41 -31.80 -3.82
C TYR A 352 -9.83 -31.39 -4.20
N ASP A 353 -10.45 -30.58 -3.35
CA ASP A 353 -11.85 -30.19 -3.50
C ASP A 353 -12.05 -28.67 -3.48
N MET A 354 -13.03 -28.20 -4.25
CA MET A 354 -13.41 -26.80 -4.23
C MET A 354 -14.93 -26.69 -4.28
N SER A 355 -15.49 -25.98 -3.31
CA SER A 355 -16.90 -25.63 -3.33
C SER A 355 -17.08 -24.31 -4.08
N PRO A 356 -18.03 -24.21 -5.05
CA PRO A 356 -18.26 -22.96 -5.77
C PRO A 356 -18.77 -21.84 -4.86
N SER A 357 -19.44 -22.19 -3.75
CA SER A 357 -20.06 -21.25 -2.80
C SER A 357 -20.25 -21.87 -1.42
N THR A 358 -20.38 -21.02 -0.41
CA THR A 358 -20.66 -21.46 0.96
C THR A 358 -21.90 -22.34 1.02
N GLY A 359 -21.79 -23.52 1.63
CA GLY A 359 -22.88 -24.49 1.75
C GLY A 359 -23.19 -25.31 0.49
N ALA A 360 -22.50 -25.07 -0.64
CA ALA A 360 -22.62 -25.94 -1.81
C ALA A 360 -21.81 -27.23 -1.62
N THR A 361 -22.28 -28.30 -2.25
CA THR A 361 -21.58 -29.59 -2.27
C THR A 361 -20.20 -29.40 -2.88
N LYS A 362 -19.19 -29.93 -2.19
CA LYS A 362 -17.82 -29.95 -2.69
C LYS A 362 -17.73 -30.84 -3.92
N VAL A 363 -17.00 -30.38 -4.93
CA VAL A 363 -16.72 -31.16 -6.14
C VAL A 363 -15.23 -31.51 -6.13
N ALA A 364 -14.92 -32.79 -6.31
CA ALA A 364 -13.54 -33.24 -6.47
C ALA A 364 -12.99 -32.69 -7.79
N ASP A 365 -11.89 -31.93 -7.71
CA ASP A 365 -11.28 -31.32 -8.89
C ASP A 365 -10.39 -32.30 -9.66
N CYS A 366 -9.95 -33.37 -9.03
CA CYS A 366 -9.20 -34.46 -9.64
C CYS A 366 -9.99 -35.77 -9.58
N PRO A 367 -11.02 -35.98 -10.43
CA PRO A 367 -11.80 -37.21 -10.41
C PRO A 367 -10.99 -38.48 -10.70
N THR A 368 -9.84 -38.35 -11.38
CA THR A 368 -8.88 -39.44 -11.57
C THR A 368 -7.45 -38.93 -11.42
N ALA A 369 -6.48 -39.83 -11.27
CA ALA A 369 -5.06 -39.48 -11.20
C ALA A 369 -4.52 -38.82 -12.49
N THR A 370 -5.24 -38.92 -13.61
CA THR A 370 -4.80 -38.37 -14.91
C THR A 370 -5.67 -37.21 -15.39
N THR A 371 -6.75 -36.89 -14.67
CA THR A 371 -7.69 -35.83 -15.06
C THR A 371 -7.96 -34.92 -13.86
N CYS A 372 -7.35 -33.74 -13.88
CA CYS A 372 -7.63 -32.65 -12.95
C CYS A 372 -8.17 -31.43 -13.69
N LYS A 373 -9.24 -30.82 -13.18
CA LYS A 373 -9.96 -29.69 -13.78
C LYS A 373 -9.07 -28.48 -14.10
N GLY A 374 -8.00 -28.27 -13.34
CA GLY A 374 -7.07 -27.17 -13.53
C GLY A 374 -5.76 -27.51 -14.25
N ALA A 375 -5.59 -28.73 -14.77
CA ALA A 375 -4.42 -29.08 -15.57
C ALA A 375 -4.54 -28.48 -16.98
N ASN A 376 -3.42 -28.04 -17.55
CA ASN A 376 -3.32 -27.45 -18.90
C ASN A 376 -4.26 -26.23 -19.05
N ASP A 377 -4.26 -25.34 -18.05
CA ASP A 377 -5.12 -24.15 -18.05
C ASP A 377 -4.72 -23.21 -19.19
N LYS A 378 -5.64 -22.98 -20.12
CA LYS A 378 -5.36 -22.20 -21.34
C LYS A 378 -5.00 -20.74 -21.08
N VAL A 379 -5.55 -20.12 -20.05
CA VAL A 379 -5.20 -18.72 -19.71
C VAL A 379 -3.76 -18.66 -19.21
N LEU A 380 -3.35 -19.64 -18.40
CA LEU A 380 -1.96 -19.75 -17.94
C LEU A 380 -1.03 -20.11 -19.11
N GLU A 381 -1.37 -21.10 -19.93
CA GLU A 381 -0.56 -21.51 -21.10
C GLU A 381 -0.33 -20.35 -22.09
N GLU A 382 -1.39 -19.61 -22.43
CA GLU A 382 -1.29 -18.46 -23.33
C GLU A 382 -0.48 -17.34 -22.69
N GLY A 383 -0.71 -17.05 -21.41
CA GLY A 383 0.04 -16.08 -20.65
C GLY A 383 1.53 -16.40 -20.52
N MET A 384 1.91 -17.68 -20.40
CA MET A 384 3.32 -18.09 -20.41
C MET A 384 4.03 -17.67 -21.70
N LYS A 385 3.33 -17.65 -22.85
CA LYS A 385 3.90 -17.22 -24.14
C LYS A 385 4.18 -15.72 -24.18
N GLU A 386 3.43 -14.92 -23.41
CA GLU A 386 3.67 -13.49 -23.22
C GLU A 386 4.85 -13.19 -22.29
N GLY A 387 5.40 -14.23 -21.66
CA GLY A 387 6.55 -14.17 -20.78
C GLY A 387 6.17 -14.02 -19.31
N GLN A 388 7.18 -14.00 -18.45
CA GLN A 388 6.98 -14.15 -17.02
C GLN A 388 6.30 -12.95 -16.33
N SER A 389 6.31 -11.76 -16.95
CA SER A 389 5.65 -10.54 -16.43
C SER A 389 4.12 -10.65 -16.44
N PHE A 390 3.56 -11.54 -17.27
CA PHE A 390 2.13 -11.84 -17.30
C PHE A 390 1.65 -12.36 -15.94
N PHE A 391 2.39 -13.26 -15.29
CA PHE A 391 1.89 -13.97 -14.12
C PHE A 391 1.68 -13.05 -12.92
N THR A 392 2.63 -12.15 -12.64
CA THR A 392 2.50 -11.13 -11.58
C THR A 392 1.29 -10.24 -11.84
N LYS A 393 1.13 -9.79 -13.09
CA LYS A 393 0.01 -8.93 -13.50
C LYS A 393 -1.34 -9.66 -13.40
N MET A 394 -1.36 -10.95 -13.76
CA MET A 394 -2.54 -11.78 -13.64
C MET A 394 -2.90 -12.04 -12.18
N ILE A 395 -1.94 -12.31 -11.29
CA ILE A 395 -2.22 -12.66 -9.89
C ILE A 395 -2.49 -11.42 -9.02
N LEU A 396 -1.67 -10.38 -9.16
CA LEU A 396 -1.65 -9.21 -8.27
C LEU A 396 -2.16 -7.92 -8.94
N GLY A 397 -2.40 -7.94 -10.26
CA GLY A 397 -2.79 -6.74 -11.00
C GLY A 397 -1.65 -5.77 -11.32
N LEU A 398 -0.42 -6.08 -10.90
CA LEU A 398 0.78 -5.25 -11.02
C LEU A 398 1.82 -5.90 -11.93
N THR A 399 2.58 -5.10 -12.67
CA THR A 399 3.82 -5.55 -13.31
C THR A 399 4.89 -5.84 -12.24
N ASP A 400 5.95 -6.58 -12.62
CA ASP A 400 7.07 -6.82 -11.71
C ASP A 400 7.74 -5.53 -11.23
N ALA A 401 7.89 -4.53 -12.10
CA ALA A 401 8.48 -3.25 -11.75
C ALA A 401 7.60 -2.46 -10.76
N GLU A 402 6.29 -2.43 -10.99
CA GLU A 402 5.33 -1.79 -10.07
C GLU A 402 5.30 -2.51 -8.72
N LEU A 403 5.37 -3.84 -8.71
CA LEU A 403 5.44 -4.63 -7.49
C LEU A 403 6.73 -4.35 -6.72
N ASP A 404 7.87 -4.30 -7.42
CA ASP A 404 9.17 -4.04 -6.83
C ASP A 404 9.27 -2.62 -6.23
N GLU A 405 8.64 -1.62 -6.87
CA GLU A 405 8.55 -0.26 -6.34
C GLU A 405 7.62 -0.19 -5.12
N ALA A 406 6.47 -0.87 -5.17
CA ALA A 406 5.47 -0.82 -4.11
C ALA A 406 5.82 -1.68 -2.88
N VAL A 407 6.55 -2.76 -3.09
CA VAL A 407 7.00 -3.70 -2.05
C VAL A 407 8.49 -3.99 -2.24
N PRO A 408 9.36 -3.10 -1.75
CA PRO A 408 10.80 -3.33 -1.75
C PRO A 408 11.17 -4.61 -0.99
N LEU A 409 12.27 -5.23 -1.42
CA LEU A 409 12.83 -6.42 -0.78
C LEU A 409 13.19 -6.13 0.69
N SER A 410 12.66 -6.93 1.60
CA SER A 410 12.86 -6.82 3.05
C SER A 410 13.80 -7.91 3.54
N SER A 411 14.67 -7.55 4.48
CA SER A 411 15.48 -8.48 5.26
C SER A 411 14.87 -8.81 6.63
N SER A 412 13.64 -8.35 6.90
CA SER A 412 12.97 -8.64 8.17
C SER A 412 12.59 -10.11 8.27
N LEU A 413 12.95 -10.71 9.41
CA LEU A 413 12.67 -12.10 9.76
C LEU A 413 11.53 -12.21 10.78
N THR A 414 10.90 -11.09 11.15
CA THR A 414 9.81 -11.11 12.14
C THR A 414 8.56 -11.74 11.55
N PRO A 415 7.70 -12.41 12.35
CA PRO A 415 6.39 -12.83 11.88
C PRO A 415 5.61 -11.67 11.26
N MET A 416 4.80 -11.97 10.24
CA MET A 416 3.98 -10.98 9.55
C MET A 416 2.63 -10.81 10.25
N ASN A 417 2.11 -9.60 10.32
CA ASN A 417 0.77 -9.31 10.85
C ASN A 417 0.05 -8.35 9.90
N ASP A 418 -0.78 -8.90 9.03
CA ASP A 418 -1.62 -8.21 8.04
C ASP A 418 -0.81 -7.22 7.17
N GLU A 419 0.35 -7.64 6.69
CA GLU A 419 1.24 -6.81 5.87
C GLU A 419 1.58 -7.44 4.52
N VAL A 420 2.02 -6.61 3.58
CA VAL A 420 2.61 -7.07 2.33
C VAL A 420 4.13 -7.04 2.47
N ARG A 421 4.77 -8.20 2.42
CA ARG A 421 6.22 -8.31 2.53
C ARG A 421 6.80 -9.07 1.36
N ARG A 422 7.87 -8.52 0.78
CA ARG A 422 8.72 -9.21 -0.19
C ARG A 422 10.03 -9.62 0.48
N ILE A 423 10.44 -10.88 0.35
CA ILE A 423 11.67 -11.42 0.98
C ILE A 423 12.48 -12.26 -0.01
N PRO A 424 13.80 -12.43 0.21
CA PRO A 424 14.57 -13.47 -0.46
C PRO A 424 14.10 -14.86 -0.02
N ALA A 425 14.15 -15.85 -0.93
CA ALA A 425 13.82 -17.25 -0.66
C ALA A 425 14.62 -17.87 0.48
N ALA A 426 15.88 -17.43 0.68
CA ALA A 426 16.72 -17.86 1.78
C ALA A 426 16.12 -17.57 3.16
N ASN A 427 15.28 -16.54 3.27
CA ASN A 427 14.68 -16.09 4.52
C ASN A 427 13.28 -16.71 4.74
N PHE A 428 12.76 -17.49 3.80
CA PHE A 428 11.38 -17.98 3.83
C PHE A 428 11.09 -18.81 5.07
N ASP A 429 11.93 -19.79 5.41
CA ASP A 429 11.75 -20.62 6.61
C ASP A 429 11.72 -19.74 7.87
N GLU A 430 12.68 -18.82 8.03
CA GLU A 430 12.79 -17.97 9.22
C GLU A 430 11.59 -17.04 9.43
N VAL A 431 10.97 -16.53 8.34
CA VAL A 431 9.83 -15.62 8.42
C VAL A 431 8.55 -16.31 8.88
N ILE A 432 8.34 -17.58 8.49
CA ILE A 432 7.07 -18.27 8.75
C ILE A 432 7.15 -19.30 9.88
N LYS A 433 8.34 -19.87 10.13
CA LYS A 433 8.51 -21.03 11.00
C LYS A 433 8.00 -20.82 12.42
N ASN A 434 7.25 -21.81 12.92
CA ASN A 434 6.74 -21.87 14.29
C ASN A 434 5.93 -20.64 14.70
N GLY A 435 5.28 -19.99 13.73
CA GLY A 435 4.50 -18.78 13.94
C GLY A 435 3.14 -18.83 13.25
N ASN A 436 2.30 -17.89 13.66
CA ASN A 436 1.11 -17.49 12.92
C ASN A 436 1.44 -16.18 12.23
N SER A 437 1.56 -16.23 10.91
CA SER A 437 1.77 -15.04 10.08
C SER A 437 0.53 -14.75 9.25
N SER A 438 0.29 -13.48 8.92
CA SER A 438 -0.80 -13.08 8.02
C SER A 438 -0.38 -11.99 7.03
N GLY A 439 -1.08 -11.95 5.90
CA GLY A 439 -0.92 -10.93 4.86
C GLY A 439 -0.55 -11.49 3.49
N ILE A 440 0.25 -10.75 2.74
CA ILE A 440 0.72 -11.13 1.40
C ILE A 440 2.24 -11.26 1.41
N LEU A 441 2.72 -12.49 1.28
CA LEU A 441 4.14 -12.82 1.28
C LEU A 441 4.62 -13.08 -0.15
N ILE A 442 5.53 -12.23 -0.65
CA ILE A 442 6.19 -12.40 -1.93
C ILE A 442 7.60 -12.94 -1.67
N VAL A 443 7.95 -14.04 -2.31
CA VAL A 443 9.22 -14.73 -2.10
C VAL A 443 10.00 -14.76 -3.40
N ASP A 444 11.17 -14.16 -3.38
CA ASP A 444 12.05 -14.02 -4.54
C ASP A 444 13.18 -15.05 -4.51
N GLY A 445 13.32 -15.80 -5.59
CA GLY A 445 14.36 -16.81 -5.76
C GLY A 445 13.86 -18.22 -5.49
N ASP A 446 14.78 -19.16 -5.59
CA ASP A 446 14.47 -20.58 -5.43
C ASP A 446 14.49 -20.96 -3.96
N ILE A 447 13.38 -21.53 -3.48
CA ILE A 447 13.35 -22.14 -2.17
C ILE A 447 14.02 -23.49 -2.26
N ASN A 448 14.94 -23.80 -1.34
CA ASN A 448 15.57 -25.11 -1.21
C ASN A 448 15.46 -25.65 0.23
N THR A 449 14.68 -24.99 1.08
CA THR A 449 14.53 -25.32 2.50
C THR A 449 13.24 -26.11 2.75
N ASN A 450 13.32 -27.06 3.69
CA ASN A 450 12.15 -27.78 4.18
C ASN A 450 11.55 -27.00 5.35
N ILE A 451 10.26 -26.68 5.30
CA ILE A 451 9.55 -25.98 6.37
C ILE A 451 9.36 -26.95 7.55
N ASN A 452 10.27 -26.96 8.51
CA ASN A 452 10.15 -27.83 9.67
C ASN A 452 9.48 -27.10 10.84
N GLY A 453 8.19 -27.37 11.07
CA GLY A 453 7.42 -26.82 12.19
C GLY A 453 5.92 -26.83 11.91
N ASN A 454 5.10 -26.61 12.94
CA ASN A 454 3.66 -26.36 12.78
C ASN A 454 3.46 -24.87 12.48
N THR A 455 3.35 -24.53 11.19
CA THR A 455 3.28 -23.15 10.73
C THR A 455 1.90 -22.85 10.16
N THR A 456 1.29 -21.74 10.57
CA THR A 456 0.04 -21.25 9.95
C THR A 456 0.27 -19.91 9.27
N PHE A 457 -0.06 -19.82 7.98
CA PHE A 457 -0.07 -18.58 7.23
C PHE A 457 -1.51 -18.23 6.81
N ASN A 458 -1.99 -17.04 7.17
CA ASN A 458 -3.32 -16.57 6.79
C ASN A 458 -3.21 -15.50 5.71
N GLY A 459 -3.52 -15.84 4.46
CA GLY A 459 -3.45 -14.90 3.34
C GLY A 459 -2.84 -15.50 2.08
N PHE A 460 -2.04 -14.70 1.38
CA PHE A 460 -1.51 -15.05 0.06
C PHE A 460 0.02 -15.23 0.08
N ILE A 461 0.51 -16.33 -0.51
CA ILE A 461 1.96 -16.52 -0.73
C ILE A 461 2.23 -16.58 -2.24
N TYR A 462 3.12 -15.70 -2.72
CA TYR A 462 3.52 -15.62 -4.11
C TYR A 462 5.01 -15.91 -4.28
N PHE A 463 5.34 -17.01 -4.96
CA PHE A 463 6.71 -17.40 -5.27
C PHE A 463 7.11 -16.89 -6.66
N ARG A 464 8.06 -15.97 -6.69
CA ARG A 464 8.77 -15.53 -7.89
C ARG A 464 10.09 -16.29 -7.96
N GLY A 465 10.05 -17.50 -8.49
CA GLY A 465 11.18 -18.42 -8.56
C GLY A 465 10.69 -19.85 -8.59
N ASN A 466 11.62 -20.80 -8.64
CA ASN A 466 11.33 -22.22 -8.58
C ASN A 466 11.09 -22.68 -7.14
N GLN A 467 10.27 -23.71 -7.01
CA GLN A 467 10.13 -24.47 -5.78
C GLN A 467 11.08 -25.68 -5.84
N GLY A 468 12.40 -25.42 -5.74
CA GLY A 468 13.45 -26.45 -5.59
C GLY A 468 13.29 -27.32 -4.33
N GLY A 469 12.70 -26.69 -3.32
CA GLY A 469 12.36 -27.22 -2.03
C GLY A 469 10.91 -27.66 -2.08
N LYS A 470 10.72 -28.97 -1.92
CA LYS A 470 9.46 -29.57 -1.55
C LYS A 470 8.82 -28.78 -0.40
N PHE A 471 7.51 -28.52 -0.44
CA PHE A 471 6.74 -28.21 0.77
C PHE A 471 6.77 -29.45 1.69
N ASN A 472 7.91 -29.69 2.34
CA ASN A 472 8.24 -30.87 3.10
C ASN A 472 8.22 -30.45 4.57
N GLY A 473 7.02 -30.43 5.12
CA GLY A 473 6.70 -29.75 6.36
C GLY A 473 5.23 -29.83 6.70
N ASN A 474 4.86 -29.37 7.91
CA ASN A 474 3.47 -29.15 8.32
C ASN A 474 3.14 -27.66 8.14
N LEU A 475 2.83 -27.26 6.90
CA LEU A 475 2.41 -25.90 6.60
C LEU A 475 0.90 -25.88 6.40
N THR A 476 0.21 -25.09 7.21
CA THR A 476 -1.19 -24.74 6.98
C THR A 476 -1.26 -23.34 6.37
N VAL A 477 -1.90 -23.21 5.21
CA VAL A 477 -2.17 -21.93 4.58
C VAL A 477 -3.68 -21.74 4.51
N ASN A 478 -4.20 -20.75 5.24
CA ASN A 478 -5.58 -20.31 5.15
C ASN A 478 -5.66 -19.19 4.11
N GLY A 479 -5.74 -19.57 2.83
CA GLY A 479 -5.72 -18.64 1.70
C GLY A 479 -5.21 -19.32 0.43
N ALA A 480 -4.27 -18.69 -0.29
CA ALA A 480 -3.79 -19.18 -1.58
C ALA A 480 -2.28 -19.09 -1.76
N ILE A 481 -1.77 -19.93 -2.65
CA ILE A 481 -0.37 -19.95 -3.10
C ILE A 481 -0.33 -19.77 -4.62
N ALA A 482 0.56 -18.92 -5.11
CA ALA A 482 0.91 -18.86 -6.52
C ALA A 482 2.41 -19.10 -6.74
N VAL A 483 2.75 -19.92 -7.74
CA VAL A 483 4.13 -20.25 -8.11
C VAL A 483 4.38 -19.88 -9.56
N ARG A 484 5.30 -18.96 -9.80
CA ARG A 484 5.70 -18.52 -11.14
C ARG A 484 6.64 -19.50 -11.83
N GLY A 485 7.58 -20.10 -11.10
CA GLY A 485 8.65 -20.92 -11.69
C GLY A 485 9.55 -20.20 -12.70
N GLY A 486 10.52 -20.93 -13.24
CA GLY A 486 11.52 -20.47 -14.20
C GLY A 486 12.70 -19.71 -13.57
N PRO A 487 13.86 -19.64 -14.26
CA PRO A 487 15.05 -19.01 -13.73
C PRO A 487 14.78 -17.51 -13.51
N ILE A 488 15.01 -17.05 -12.29
CA ILE A 488 15.48 -15.68 -12.10
C ILE A 488 16.94 -15.69 -12.55
N GLU A 489 17.33 -14.72 -13.38
CA GLU A 489 18.69 -14.58 -13.90
C GLU A 489 19.74 -14.89 -12.81
N GLY A 490 20.50 -16.00 -12.97
CA GLY A 490 21.65 -16.32 -12.12
C GLY A 490 21.58 -17.60 -11.27
N LEU A 491 20.50 -18.41 -11.31
CA LEU A 491 20.42 -19.70 -10.60
C LEU A 491 20.28 -20.87 -11.59
N THR A 492 21.10 -21.92 -11.44
CA THR A 492 21.36 -22.94 -12.49
C THR A 492 20.93 -24.37 -12.15
N SER A 493 20.09 -24.57 -11.13
CA SER A 493 19.53 -25.89 -10.78
C SER A 493 18.01 -25.81 -10.77
N ASP A 494 17.42 -25.91 -11.96
CA ASP A 494 15.99 -25.70 -12.19
C ASP A 494 15.18 -26.92 -11.74
N ASP A 495 14.43 -26.77 -10.64
CA ASP A 495 13.27 -27.63 -10.42
C ASP A 495 12.17 -27.18 -11.38
N THR A 496 11.79 -28.08 -12.29
CA THR A 496 10.82 -27.83 -13.36
C THR A 496 9.37 -28.03 -12.91
N ALA A 497 9.10 -28.16 -11.61
CA ALA A 497 7.79 -28.51 -11.08
C ALA A 497 7.54 -27.88 -9.71
N THR A 498 6.27 -27.63 -9.41
CA THR A 498 5.80 -27.29 -8.06
C THR A 498 5.53 -28.57 -7.28
N ASN A 499 6.47 -28.93 -6.40
CA ASN A 499 6.43 -30.19 -5.63
C ASN A 499 5.72 -30.03 -4.26
N ILE A 500 4.51 -30.58 -4.11
CA ILE A 500 3.78 -30.67 -2.83
C ILE A 500 3.91 -32.07 -2.22
N THR A 501 5.13 -32.44 -1.81
CA THR A 501 5.43 -33.81 -1.35
C THR A 501 5.29 -34.03 0.17
N GLY A 502 5.11 -32.99 0.99
CA GLY A 502 4.92 -33.08 2.45
C GLY A 502 3.45 -32.98 2.89
N SER A 503 3.22 -32.42 4.10
CA SER A 503 1.90 -32.18 4.69
C SER A 503 1.52 -30.70 4.54
N LEU A 504 1.09 -30.34 3.33
CA LEU A 504 0.56 -29.01 3.04
C LEU A 504 -0.97 -29.04 3.19
N ASP A 505 -1.49 -28.27 4.14
CA ASP A 505 -2.93 -28.06 4.30
C ASP A 505 -3.28 -26.66 3.78
N LEU A 506 -3.92 -26.60 2.61
CA LEU A 506 -4.30 -25.35 1.96
C LEU A 506 -5.83 -25.19 2.03
N ASN A 507 -6.27 -24.30 2.91
CA ASN A 507 -7.68 -23.99 3.17
C ASN A 507 -8.04 -22.67 2.50
N TYR A 508 -8.59 -22.74 1.30
CA TYR A 508 -8.95 -21.56 0.52
C TYR A 508 -10.34 -21.06 0.91
N ASP A 509 -10.41 -19.81 1.36
CA ASP A 509 -11.67 -19.07 1.45
C ASP A 509 -11.47 -17.75 0.73
N ALA A 510 -12.16 -17.60 -0.39
CA ALA A 510 -11.98 -16.46 -1.26
C ALA A 510 -12.38 -15.12 -0.61
N VAL A 511 -13.38 -15.14 0.28
CA VAL A 511 -13.83 -13.94 1.00
C VAL A 511 -12.85 -13.59 2.11
N GLN A 512 -12.36 -14.57 2.85
CA GLN A 512 -11.32 -14.32 3.86
C GLN A 512 -10.02 -13.87 3.20
N LEU A 513 -9.62 -14.47 2.08
CA LEU A 513 -8.45 -14.06 1.32
C LEU A 513 -8.62 -12.63 0.80
N ARG A 514 -9.77 -12.27 0.23
CA ARG A 514 -10.06 -10.88 -0.16
C ARG A 514 -9.96 -9.92 1.03
N LYS A 515 -10.52 -10.29 2.18
CA LYS A 515 -10.43 -9.50 3.42
C LYS A 515 -8.98 -9.30 3.85
N GLN A 516 -8.18 -10.37 3.83
CA GLN A 516 -6.74 -10.32 4.13
C GLN A 516 -6.00 -9.41 3.14
N MET A 517 -6.26 -9.53 1.84
CA MET A 517 -5.63 -8.67 0.83
C MET A 517 -6.03 -7.20 0.97
N LEU A 518 -7.29 -6.93 1.34
CA LEU A 518 -7.80 -5.59 1.61
C LEU A 518 -7.20 -4.95 2.86
N ASN A 519 -6.87 -5.78 3.84
CA ASN A 519 -6.26 -5.38 5.11
C ASN A 519 -4.73 -5.37 5.04
N SER A 520 -4.14 -6.01 4.02
CA SER A 520 -2.69 -6.04 3.85
C SER A 520 -2.16 -4.70 3.36
N PHE A 521 -1.16 -4.15 4.06
CA PHE A 521 -0.56 -2.87 3.71
C PHE A 521 0.73 -3.05 2.92
N GLY A 522 0.82 -2.42 1.75
CA GLY A 522 2.10 -2.14 1.10
C GLY A 522 2.86 -1.02 1.81
N VAL A 523 4.06 -0.70 1.34
CA VAL A 523 4.92 0.30 1.99
C VAL A 523 4.31 1.70 1.82
N PRO A 524 3.99 2.42 2.92
CA PRO A 524 3.55 3.80 2.82
C PRO A 524 4.58 4.65 2.07
N SER A 525 4.11 5.55 1.21
CA SER A 525 5.00 6.42 0.45
C SER A 525 4.91 7.85 0.96
N ILE A 526 6.06 8.49 1.08
CA ILE A 526 6.14 9.93 1.34
C ILE A 526 6.82 10.61 0.17
N LYS A 527 6.28 11.75 -0.27
CA LYS A 527 6.88 12.60 -1.30
C LYS A 527 6.77 14.08 -0.90
N ALA A 528 7.82 14.84 -1.17
CA ALA A 528 7.76 16.30 -1.09
C ALA A 528 6.77 16.85 -2.15
N GLN A 529 5.90 17.76 -1.73
CA GLN A 529 4.99 18.45 -2.63
C GLN A 529 5.76 19.50 -3.45
N LYS A 530 5.57 19.48 -4.77
CA LYS A 530 6.18 20.48 -5.65
C LYS A 530 5.64 21.88 -5.30
N ASN A 531 6.51 22.88 -5.36
CA ASN A 531 6.18 24.30 -5.17
C ASN A 531 5.61 24.68 -3.79
N THR A 532 5.90 23.91 -2.74
CA THR A 532 5.52 24.25 -1.35
C THR A 532 6.69 24.65 -0.45
N TRP A 533 7.92 24.59 -1.00
CA TRP A 533 9.13 25.06 -0.33
C TRP A 533 9.07 26.57 -0.10
N ARG A 534 9.38 27.00 1.12
CA ARG A 534 9.40 28.42 1.49
C ARG A 534 10.34 28.68 2.67
N GLN A 535 11.08 29.77 2.60
CA GLN A 535 11.90 30.31 3.68
C GLN A 535 11.11 31.38 4.45
N GLN A 536 11.20 31.36 5.79
CA GLN A 536 10.62 32.35 6.69
C GLN A 536 11.69 33.02 7.56
#